data_AF-A0A5C1AD43-F1
#
_entry.id   AF-A0A5C1AD43-F1
#
_cell.length_a   1.000
_cell.length_b   1.000
_cell.length_c   1.000
_cell.angle_alpha   90.00
_cell.angle_beta   90.00
_cell.angle_gamma   90.00
#
_symmetry.space_group_name_H-M   'P 1'
#
loop_
_entity.id
_entity.type
_entity.pdbx_description
1 polymer ?
#
loop_
_entity_poly.entity_id
_entity_poly.type
_entity_poly.pdbx_seq_one_letter_code
_entity_poly.pdbx_strand_id
1 'polypeptide(L)'
;MTEAEWRVGKEPGRMLSQSGVTFSPRKLRLFAVECCKAITNLLDDRGRRALVIAEQFADGFASPTLLLQGEQLATEAYNEFHGVQEFAAEAVIDACVSEDVSANVLRVAWLTANLLDVGIERPLKKATKRLGRIRQSEHLRDIFGNPFRPIALEPAWLTPTAVGIAQGIYNDRAFDRLPILADALQDAGCEDANILAHCRVDGPHVRGCWVVDLVLGKE
;
A
#
# COMPACT_ATOMS: atom_id res chain seq x y z
N MET A 1 -7.48 -16.24 -10.30
CA MET A 1 -6.03 -16.54 -10.29
C MET A 1 -5.75 -17.46 -9.12
N THR A 2 -4.68 -18.25 -9.20
CA THR A 2 -4.26 -19.22 -8.18
C THR A 2 -3.27 -18.60 -7.18
N GLU A 3 -3.05 -19.28 -6.07
CA GLU A 3 -1.99 -18.94 -5.10
C GLU A 3 -0.61 -18.82 -5.76
N ALA A 4 -0.27 -19.76 -6.65
CA ALA A 4 1.01 -19.73 -7.37
C ALA A 4 1.13 -18.50 -8.27
N GLU A 5 0.06 -18.15 -9.00
CA GLU A 5 0.01 -16.95 -9.83
C GLU A 5 0.13 -15.66 -9.00
N TRP A 6 -0.40 -15.64 -7.78
CA TRP A 6 -0.29 -14.50 -6.87
C TRP A 6 1.14 -14.27 -6.40
N ARG A 7 1.83 -15.34 -5.99
CA ARG A 7 3.20 -15.27 -5.48
C ARG A 7 4.20 -14.70 -6.49
N VAL A 8 4.00 -14.98 -7.78
CA VAL A 8 4.91 -14.51 -8.85
C VAL A 8 4.34 -13.39 -9.72
N GLY A 9 3.10 -12.99 -9.49
CA GLY A 9 2.39 -11.97 -10.27
C GLY A 9 3.12 -10.63 -10.29
N LYS A 10 3.06 -9.93 -11.42
CA LYS A 10 3.72 -8.63 -11.67
C LYS A 10 2.75 -7.60 -12.28
N GLU A 11 1.45 -7.90 -12.20
CA GLU A 11 0.38 -7.13 -12.80
C GLU A 11 -0.68 -6.90 -11.72
N PRO A 12 -0.56 -5.82 -10.92
CA PRO A 12 -1.38 -5.61 -9.72
C PRO A 12 -2.87 -5.57 -10.03
N GLY A 13 -3.26 -5.02 -11.19
CA GLY A 13 -4.66 -5.02 -11.62
C GLY A 13 -5.24 -6.42 -11.81
N ARG A 14 -4.46 -7.38 -12.34
CA ARG A 14 -4.89 -8.79 -12.41
C ARG A 14 -4.90 -9.43 -11.04
N MET A 15 -3.92 -9.09 -10.19
CA MET A 15 -3.83 -9.61 -8.83
C MET A 15 -5.08 -9.27 -8.01
N LEU A 16 -5.51 -8.02 -8.02
CA LEU A 16 -6.72 -7.58 -7.32
C LEU A 16 -7.99 -8.18 -7.95
N SER A 17 -8.20 -7.98 -9.26
CA SER A 17 -9.46 -8.35 -9.93
C SER A 17 -9.70 -9.85 -10.07
N GLN A 18 -8.65 -10.67 -10.15
CA GLN A 18 -8.78 -12.12 -10.38
C GLN A 18 -8.55 -12.93 -9.11
N SER A 19 -8.25 -12.31 -7.96
CA SER A 19 -8.07 -13.04 -6.69
C SER A 19 -9.36 -13.71 -6.20
N GLY A 20 -10.52 -13.13 -6.51
CA GLY A 20 -11.80 -13.56 -5.96
C GLY A 20 -11.99 -13.20 -4.48
N VAL A 21 -11.10 -12.38 -3.91
CA VAL A 21 -11.13 -11.95 -2.51
C VAL A 21 -11.56 -10.49 -2.42
N THR A 22 -12.48 -10.20 -1.50
CA THR A 22 -12.85 -8.83 -1.14
C THR A 22 -11.86 -8.32 -0.10
N PHE A 23 -11.18 -7.22 -0.43
CA PHE A 23 -10.22 -6.58 0.47
C PHE A 23 -10.86 -5.43 1.27
N SER A 24 -10.32 -5.14 2.45
CA SER A 24 -10.82 -4.05 3.27
C SER A 24 -10.58 -2.68 2.60
N PRO A 25 -11.53 -1.73 2.69
CA PRO A 25 -11.33 -0.37 2.16
C PRO A 25 -10.08 0.32 2.72
N ARG A 26 -9.71 0.00 3.97
CA ARG A 26 -8.47 0.48 4.59
C ARG A 26 -7.25 0.05 3.78
N LYS A 27 -7.05 -1.26 3.58
CA LYS A 27 -5.87 -1.78 2.87
C LYS A 27 -5.83 -1.36 1.41
N LEU A 28 -6.98 -1.27 0.75
CA LEU A 28 -7.09 -0.75 -0.61
C LEU A 28 -6.65 0.72 -0.70
N ARG A 29 -7.02 1.56 0.28
CA ARG A 29 -6.58 2.96 0.35
C ARG A 29 -5.08 3.07 0.63
N LEU A 30 -4.53 2.25 1.54
CA LEU A 30 -3.08 2.22 1.78
C LEU A 30 -2.31 1.82 0.51
N PHE A 31 -2.79 0.82 -0.22
CA PHE A 31 -2.20 0.43 -1.50
C PHE A 31 -2.28 1.55 -2.55
N ALA A 32 -3.42 2.24 -2.66
CA ALA A 32 -3.57 3.40 -3.54
C ALA A 32 -2.59 4.53 -3.18
N VAL A 33 -2.45 4.84 -1.89
CA VAL A 33 -1.50 5.83 -1.38
C VAL A 33 -0.05 5.46 -1.74
N GLU A 34 0.34 4.20 -1.55
CA GLU A 34 1.69 3.74 -1.91
C GLU A 34 1.95 3.78 -3.43
N CYS A 35 0.93 3.49 -4.25
CA CYS A 35 1.01 3.71 -5.69
C CYS A 35 1.27 5.18 -6.04
N CYS A 36 0.59 6.11 -5.39
CA CYS A 36 0.75 7.55 -5.62
C CYS A 36 2.08 8.12 -5.07
N LYS A 37 2.62 7.55 -3.99
CA LYS A 37 3.95 7.95 -3.48
C LYS A 37 5.07 7.73 -4.49
N ALA A 38 4.94 6.72 -5.37
CA ALA A 38 5.91 6.46 -6.43
C ALA A 38 6.01 7.62 -7.46
N ILE A 39 5.00 8.49 -7.53
CA ILE A 39 4.95 9.65 -8.45
C ILE A 39 4.97 10.99 -7.70
N THR A 40 5.45 11.03 -6.45
CA THR A 40 5.45 12.25 -5.60
C THR A 40 6.22 13.44 -6.21
N ASN A 41 7.14 13.16 -7.15
CA ASN A 41 7.86 14.16 -7.92
C ASN A 41 6.98 14.89 -8.94
N LEU A 42 5.81 14.34 -9.29
CA LEU A 42 4.82 14.97 -10.17
C LEU A 42 3.73 15.72 -9.39
N LEU A 43 3.66 15.53 -8.07
CA LEU A 43 2.67 16.17 -7.21
C LEU A 43 3.17 17.52 -6.72
N ASP A 44 2.25 18.48 -6.59
CA ASP A 44 2.49 19.71 -5.84
C ASP A 44 2.19 19.50 -4.35
N ASP A 45 2.23 20.58 -3.57
CA ASP A 45 2.00 20.50 -2.13
C ASP A 45 0.54 20.11 -1.78
N ARG A 46 -0.43 20.44 -2.64
CA ARG A 46 -1.83 20.04 -2.45
C ARG A 46 -1.98 18.53 -2.61
N GLY A 47 -1.45 17.96 -3.69
CA GLY A 47 -1.45 16.51 -3.93
C GLY A 47 -0.74 15.73 -2.81
N ARG A 48 0.42 16.22 -2.35
CA ARG A 48 1.14 15.58 -1.22
C ARG A 48 0.35 15.63 0.09
N ARG A 49 -0.30 16.76 0.40
CA ARG A 49 -1.16 16.89 1.59
C ARG A 49 -2.37 15.96 1.52
N ALA A 50 -3.01 15.87 0.35
CA ALA A 50 -4.12 14.96 0.12
C ALA A 50 -3.74 13.49 0.37
N LEU A 51 -2.54 13.06 -0.07
CA LEU A 51 -2.05 11.71 0.24
C LEU A 51 -1.85 11.45 1.73
N VAL A 52 -1.32 12.43 2.48
CA VAL A 52 -1.18 12.31 3.94
C VAL A 52 -2.54 12.14 4.59
N ILE A 53 -3.54 12.90 4.16
CA ILE A 53 -4.91 12.80 4.64
C ILE A 53 -5.53 11.43 4.31
N ALA A 54 -5.38 10.95 3.07
CA ALA A 54 -5.90 9.65 2.65
C ALA A 54 -5.32 8.50 3.49
N GLU A 55 -4.02 8.56 3.78
CA GLU A 55 -3.36 7.57 4.63
C GLU A 55 -3.83 7.66 6.09
N GLN A 56 -3.97 8.86 6.65
CA GLN A 56 -4.52 9.08 7.99
C GLN A 56 -5.97 8.59 8.10
N PHE A 57 -6.77 8.79 7.06
CA PHE A 57 -8.15 8.32 7.01
C PHE A 57 -8.22 6.80 7.00
N ALA A 58 -7.32 6.13 6.26
CA ALA A 58 -7.25 4.67 6.24
C ALA A 58 -7.07 4.09 7.67
N ASP A 59 -6.34 4.79 8.53
CA ASP A 59 -6.11 4.38 9.92
C ASP A 59 -7.09 4.99 10.94
N GLY A 60 -8.10 5.73 10.49
CA GLY A 60 -9.10 6.36 11.37
C GLY A 60 -8.59 7.61 12.10
N PHE A 61 -7.44 8.17 11.72
CA PHE A 61 -6.92 9.42 12.27
C PHE A 61 -7.47 10.68 11.58
N ALA A 62 -8.13 10.53 10.44
CA ALA A 62 -8.82 11.60 9.73
C ALA A 62 -10.32 11.31 9.62
N SER A 63 -11.14 12.36 9.71
CA SER A 63 -12.59 12.25 9.52
C SER A 63 -12.96 12.19 8.04
N PRO A 64 -14.19 11.75 7.68
CA PRO A 64 -14.67 11.81 6.31
C PRO A 64 -14.65 13.23 5.73
N THR A 65 -14.92 14.25 6.56
CA THR A 65 -14.83 15.65 6.15
C THR A 65 -13.40 16.06 5.81
N LEU A 66 -12.41 15.63 6.61
CA LEU A 66 -11.02 15.93 6.31
C LEU A 66 -10.57 15.20 5.03
N LEU A 67 -11.04 13.98 4.80
CA LEU A 67 -10.79 13.25 3.55
C LEU A 67 -11.37 13.99 2.33
N LEU A 68 -12.60 14.49 2.41
CA LEU A 68 -13.20 15.32 1.37
C LEU A 68 -12.40 16.60 1.10
N GLN A 69 -11.80 17.21 2.13
CA GLN A 69 -10.88 18.32 1.93
C GLN A 69 -9.60 17.90 1.18
N GLY A 70 -9.08 16.70 1.46
CA GLY A 70 -7.98 16.11 0.69
C GLY A 70 -8.34 15.92 -0.79
N GLU A 71 -9.55 15.41 -1.07
CA GLU A 71 -10.08 15.26 -2.42
C GLU A 71 -10.21 16.63 -3.13
N GLN A 72 -10.71 17.65 -2.43
CA GLN A 72 -10.81 19.02 -2.97
C GLN A 72 -9.45 19.60 -3.33
N LEU A 73 -8.44 19.45 -2.46
CA LEU A 73 -7.07 19.89 -2.73
C LEU A 73 -6.51 19.23 -4.01
N ALA A 74 -6.73 17.93 -4.17
CA ALA A 74 -6.30 17.21 -5.37
C ALA A 74 -7.10 17.63 -6.61
N THR A 75 -8.39 17.95 -6.46
CA THR A 75 -9.25 18.45 -7.54
C THR A 75 -8.83 19.84 -8.01
N GLU A 76 -8.45 20.73 -7.09
CA GLU A 76 -7.89 22.04 -7.44
C GLU A 76 -6.60 21.89 -8.24
N ALA A 77 -5.71 20.99 -7.83
CA ALA A 77 -4.48 20.68 -8.58
C ALA A 77 -4.80 20.10 -9.97
N TYR A 78 -5.76 19.19 -10.07
CA TYR A 78 -6.23 18.62 -11.33
C TYR A 78 -6.73 19.69 -12.30
N ASN A 79 -7.52 20.65 -11.82
CA ASN A 79 -8.08 21.72 -12.66
C ASN A 79 -7.04 22.76 -13.12
N GLU A 80 -5.95 22.92 -12.38
CA GLU A 80 -4.91 23.91 -12.68
C GLU A 80 -3.80 23.36 -13.59
N PHE A 81 -3.45 22.08 -13.43
CA PHE A 81 -2.40 21.46 -14.20
C PHE A 81 -2.91 20.79 -15.48
N HIS A 82 -1.99 20.57 -16.42
CA HIS A 82 -2.26 19.86 -17.67
C HIS A 82 -1.22 18.78 -17.91
N GLY A 83 -1.62 17.74 -18.64
CA GLY A 83 -0.69 16.68 -19.04
C GLY A 83 -0.36 15.75 -17.87
N VAL A 84 0.91 15.55 -17.55
CA VAL A 84 1.29 14.47 -16.63
C VAL A 84 0.93 14.76 -15.17
N GLN A 85 0.93 16.04 -14.79
CA GLN A 85 0.54 16.47 -13.45
C GLN A 85 -0.98 16.36 -13.24
N GLU A 86 -1.79 16.54 -14.30
CA GLU A 86 -3.24 16.33 -14.28
C GLU A 86 -3.56 14.87 -13.93
N PHE A 87 -2.97 13.91 -14.64
CA PHE A 87 -3.13 12.48 -14.33
C PHE A 87 -2.57 12.08 -12.95
N ALA A 88 -1.53 12.77 -12.48
CA ALA A 88 -0.99 12.55 -11.14
C ALA A 88 -1.99 13.01 -10.06
N ALA A 89 -2.61 14.18 -10.26
CA ALA A 89 -3.67 14.69 -9.39
C ALA A 89 -4.92 13.78 -9.42
N GLU A 90 -5.30 13.28 -10.59
CA GLU A 90 -6.41 12.32 -10.76
C GLU A 90 -6.19 11.05 -9.90
N ALA A 91 -4.98 10.48 -9.92
CA ALA A 91 -4.67 9.33 -9.09
C ALA A 91 -4.77 9.62 -7.58
N VAL A 92 -4.51 10.88 -7.16
CA VAL A 92 -4.65 11.30 -5.76
C VAL A 92 -6.12 11.51 -5.38
N ILE A 93 -6.94 12.08 -6.26
CA ILE A 93 -8.41 12.18 -6.08
C ILE A 93 -8.98 10.80 -5.79
N ASP A 94 -8.61 9.81 -6.61
CA ASP A 94 -9.06 8.43 -6.48
C ASP A 94 -8.68 7.76 -5.16
N ALA A 95 -7.49 8.08 -4.63
CA ALA A 95 -7.04 7.62 -3.33
C ALA A 95 -7.81 8.29 -2.17
N CYS A 96 -8.40 9.47 -2.41
CA CYS A 96 -9.15 10.25 -1.42
C CYS A 96 -10.67 9.97 -1.43
N VAL A 97 -11.19 9.08 -2.29
CA VAL A 97 -12.64 8.82 -2.33
C VAL A 97 -13.13 8.21 -1.01
N SER A 98 -14.20 8.77 -0.45
CA SER A 98 -14.72 8.46 0.88
C SER A 98 -15.58 7.19 0.93
N GLU A 99 -16.39 6.94 -0.11
CA GLU A 99 -17.40 5.86 -0.11
C GLU A 99 -16.84 4.50 -0.55
N ASP A 100 -16.09 4.45 -1.66
CA ASP A 100 -15.51 3.19 -2.13
C ASP A 100 -14.22 3.40 -2.95
N VAL A 101 -13.08 3.10 -2.34
CA VAL A 101 -11.78 3.07 -3.02
C VAL A 101 -11.62 1.83 -3.93
N SER A 102 -12.42 0.79 -3.72
CA SER A 102 -12.30 -0.50 -4.43
C SER A 102 -12.57 -0.36 -5.92
N ALA A 103 -13.49 0.52 -6.31
CA ALA A 103 -13.76 0.83 -7.71
C ALA A 103 -12.58 1.55 -8.39
N ASN A 104 -11.81 2.35 -7.64
CA ASN A 104 -10.79 3.25 -8.18
C ASN A 104 -9.36 2.72 -8.05
N VAL A 105 -9.11 1.79 -7.13
CA VAL A 105 -7.75 1.27 -6.86
C VAL A 105 -7.06 0.70 -8.12
N LEU A 106 -7.83 0.08 -9.02
CA LEU A 106 -7.32 -0.42 -10.29
C LEU A 106 -6.88 0.72 -11.22
N ARG A 107 -7.64 1.83 -11.22
CA ARG A 107 -7.33 3.05 -11.97
C ARG A 107 -6.09 3.73 -11.38
N VAL A 108 -5.99 3.87 -10.07
CA VAL A 108 -4.80 4.43 -9.39
C VAL A 108 -3.54 3.65 -9.75
N ALA A 109 -3.56 2.33 -9.60
CA ALA A 109 -2.42 1.48 -9.92
C ALA A 109 -2.02 1.63 -11.40
N TRP A 110 -3.01 1.68 -12.30
CA TRP A 110 -2.78 1.87 -13.72
C TRP A 110 -2.19 3.25 -14.05
N LEU A 111 -2.77 4.34 -13.55
CA LEU A 111 -2.31 5.71 -13.80
C LEU A 111 -0.87 5.88 -13.34
N THR A 112 -0.60 5.56 -12.08
CA THR A 112 0.72 5.73 -11.45
C THR A 112 1.80 4.90 -12.13
N ALA A 113 1.49 3.65 -12.55
CA ALA A 113 2.45 2.83 -13.30
C ALA A 113 2.78 3.40 -14.69
N ASN A 114 1.86 4.17 -15.31
CA ASN A 114 2.08 4.81 -16.60
C ASN A 114 2.78 6.17 -16.51
N LEU A 115 2.79 6.80 -15.33
CA LEU A 115 3.38 8.12 -15.09
C LEU A 115 4.86 8.09 -14.70
N LEU A 116 5.43 6.91 -14.38
CA LEU A 116 6.86 6.76 -14.12
C LEU A 116 7.75 7.02 -15.37
N ASP A 117 7.15 7.05 -16.56
CA ASP A 117 7.82 7.10 -17.86
C ASP A 117 7.96 8.51 -18.46
N VAL A 118 7.51 9.54 -17.73
CA VAL A 118 7.49 10.90 -18.26
C VAL A 118 8.92 11.38 -18.52
N GLY A 119 9.18 11.83 -19.75
CA GLY A 119 10.51 12.29 -20.17
C GLY A 119 11.48 11.18 -20.61
N ILE A 120 11.06 9.91 -20.60
CA ILE A 120 11.91 8.76 -20.95
C ILE A 120 11.75 8.35 -22.43
N GLU A 121 12.80 7.91 -23.13
CA GLU A 121 12.73 7.44 -24.52
C GLU A 121 12.04 6.07 -24.69
N ARG A 122 11.52 5.77 -25.90
CA ARG A 122 10.62 4.62 -26.19
C ARG A 122 11.09 3.23 -25.72
N PRO A 123 12.37 2.80 -25.79
CA PRO A 123 12.77 1.50 -25.25
C PRO A 123 12.78 1.48 -23.71
N LEU A 124 13.18 2.60 -23.09
CA LEU A 124 13.22 2.75 -21.63
C LEU A 124 11.80 2.92 -21.04
N LYS A 125 10.84 3.54 -21.77
CA LYS A 125 9.43 3.63 -21.34
C LYS A 125 8.83 2.25 -21.01
N LYS A 126 8.89 1.30 -21.94
CA LYS A 126 8.34 -0.05 -21.70
C LYS A 126 8.97 -0.73 -20.47
N ALA A 127 10.26 -0.50 -20.23
CA ALA A 127 10.96 -1.03 -19.06
C ALA A 127 10.50 -0.36 -17.75
N THR A 128 10.38 0.97 -17.73
CA THR A 128 9.98 1.74 -16.54
C THR A 128 8.53 1.45 -16.12
N LYS A 129 7.57 1.39 -17.07
CA LYS A 129 6.21 0.88 -16.81
C LYS A 129 6.19 -0.50 -16.19
N ARG A 130 7.02 -1.42 -16.71
CA ARG A 130 7.11 -2.79 -16.18
C ARG A 130 7.67 -2.80 -14.76
N LEU A 131 8.68 -1.98 -14.47
CA LEU A 131 9.23 -1.81 -13.13
C LEU A 131 8.19 -1.23 -12.16
N GLY A 132 7.41 -0.24 -12.58
CA GLY A 132 6.30 0.31 -11.81
C GLY A 132 5.31 -0.76 -11.36
N ARG A 133 4.86 -1.61 -12.29
CA ARG A 133 3.92 -2.70 -11.96
C ARG A 133 4.55 -3.78 -11.08
N ILE A 134 5.83 -4.08 -11.25
CA ILE A 134 6.56 -5.00 -10.35
C ILE A 134 6.56 -4.46 -8.92
N ARG A 135 6.94 -3.18 -8.73
CA ARG A 135 6.96 -2.54 -7.40
C ARG A 135 5.57 -2.49 -6.77
N GLN A 136 4.55 -2.13 -7.54
CA GLN A 136 3.18 -2.18 -7.06
C GLN A 136 2.76 -3.59 -6.65
N SER A 137 3.14 -4.64 -7.41
CA SER A 137 2.87 -6.02 -7.01
C SER A 137 3.64 -6.45 -5.74
N GLU A 138 4.80 -5.87 -5.46
CA GLU A 138 5.52 -6.08 -4.20
C GLU A 138 4.79 -5.40 -3.02
N HIS A 139 4.38 -4.13 -3.16
CA HIS A 139 3.55 -3.44 -2.15
C HIS A 139 2.22 -4.15 -1.91
N LEU A 140 1.61 -4.70 -2.94
CA LEU A 140 0.38 -5.47 -2.84
C LEU A 140 0.61 -6.73 -1.99
N ARG A 141 1.70 -7.47 -2.22
CA ARG A 141 2.05 -8.62 -1.37
C ARG A 141 2.42 -8.22 0.05
N ASP A 142 3.02 -7.06 0.25
CA ASP A 142 3.31 -6.54 1.58
C ASP A 142 2.04 -6.16 2.35
N ILE A 143 1.08 -5.49 1.71
CA ILE A 143 -0.15 -5.02 2.39
C ILE A 143 -1.18 -6.15 2.60
N PHE A 144 -1.36 -6.99 1.58
CA PHE A 144 -2.41 -8.00 1.58
C PHE A 144 -1.91 -9.40 1.94
N GLY A 145 -0.61 -9.62 2.01
CA GLY A 145 -0.02 -10.94 2.25
C GLY A 145 -0.39 -11.93 1.15
N ASN A 146 -0.75 -13.14 1.56
CA ASN A 146 -1.27 -14.18 0.67
C ASN A 146 -2.77 -14.41 0.94
N PRO A 147 -3.67 -13.89 0.08
CA PRO A 147 -5.10 -13.96 0.33
C PRO A 147 -5.68 -15.38 0.20
N PHE A 148 -4.91 -16.33 -0.34
CA PHE A 148 -5.29 -17.74 -0.46
C PHE A 148 -4.88 -18.57 0.77
N ARG A 149 -4.10 -17.97 1.68
CA ARG A 149 -3.72 -18.56 2.96
C ARG A 149 -3.80 -17.52 4.07
N PRO A 150 -5.01 -17.15 4.52
CA PRO A 150 -5.17 -16.28 5.68
C PRO A 150 -4.47 -16.88 6.89
N ILE A 151 -3.70 -16.06 7.61
CA ILE A 151 -2.98 -16.47 8.83
C ILE A 151 -3.63 -15.75 10.01
N ALA A 152 -4.00 -16.53 11.04
CA ALA A 152 -4.43 -15.99 12.31
C ALA A 152 -3.25 -16.02 13.30
N LEU A 153 -3.03 -14.93 14.03
CA LEU A 153 -2.04 -14.92 15.12
C LEU A 153 -2.59 -15.63 16.35
N GLU A 154 -1.78 -16.47 16.96
CA GLU A 154 -2.10 -17.02 18.28
C GLU A 154 -1.97 -15.92 19.34
N PRO A 155 -2.94 -15.80 20.28
CA PRO A 155 -2.89 -14.77 21.32
C PRO A 155 -1.61 -14.82 22.17
N ALA A 156 -1.00 -16.00 22.30
CA ALA A 156 0.28 -16.19 23.01
C ALA A 156 1.44 -15.42 22.36
N TRP A 157 1.39 -15.18 21.05
CA TRP A 157 2.43 -14.47 20.31
C TRP A 157 2.36 -12.95 20.50
N LEU A 158 1.21 -12.42 20.91
CA LEU A 158 0.93 -10.98 21.10
C LEU A 158 1.44 -10.47 22.45
N THR A 159 2.70 -10.76 22.76
CA THR A 159 3.33 -10.26 24.00
C THR A 159 3.44 -8.73 23.97
N PRO A 160 3.49 -8.05 25.14
CA PRO A 160 3.70 -6.60 25.20
C PRO A 160 4.92 -6.13 24.41
N THR A 161 5.98 -6.96 24.36
CA THR A 161 7.20 -6.70 23.59
C THR A 161 6.94 -6.74 22.08
N ALA A 162 6.32 -7.82 21.57
CA ALA A 162 6.02 -7.95 20.15
C ALA A 162 5.07 -6.83 19.67
N VAL A 163 4.02 -6.54 20.44
CA VAL A 163 3.08 -5.46 20.15
C VAL A 163 3.77 -4.10 20.20
N GLY A 164 4.63 -3.84 21.19
CA GLY A 164 5.39 -2.60 21.32
C GLY A 164 6.34 -2.37 20.13
N ILE A 165 7.03 -3.41 19.68
CA ILE A 165 7.89 -3.34 18.48
C ILE A 165 7.06 -3.06 17.23
N ALA A 166 5.97 -3.80 17.02
CA ALA A 166 5.08 -3.59 15.88
C ALA A 166 4.52 -2.16 15.87
N GLN A 167 4.13 -1.64 17.03
CA GLN A 167 3.62 -0.27 17.18
C GLN A 167 4.70 0.78 16.83
N GLY A 168 5.94 0.57 17.27
CA GLY A 168 7.08 1.42 16.93
C GLY A 168 7.40 1.40 15.44
N ILE A 169 7.45 0.21 14.82
CA ILE A 169 7.61 0.04 13.37
C ILE A 169 6.54 0.83 12.63
N TYR A 170 5.28 0.68 13.03
CA TYR A 170 4.13 1.29 12.36
C TYR A 170 4.13 2.82 12.46
N ASN A 171 4.38 3.35 13.65
CA ASN A 171 4.33 4.80 13.91
C ASN A 171 5.50 5.54 13.25
N ASP A 172 6.70 4.98 13.38
CA ASP A 172 7.93 5.61 12.88
C ASP A 172 8.18 5.29 11.40
N ARG A 173 7.40 4.37 10.81
CA ARG A 173 7.65 3.77 9.49
C ARG A 173 9.03 3.09 9.39
N ALA A 174 9.53 2.59 10.51
CA ALA A 174 10.84 1.97 10.64
C ALA A 174 10.77 0.47 10.26
N PHE A 175 10.37 0.17 9.04
CA PHE A 175 10.17 -1.21 8.59
C PHE A 175 11.46 -2.02 8.45
N ASP A 176 12.62 -1.35 8.45
CA ASP A 176 13.93 -1.97 8.62
C ASP A 176 14.08 -2.73 9.94
N ARG A 177 13.21 -2.47 10.93
CA ARG A 177 13.18 -3.17 12.22
C ARG A 177 12.31 -4.44 12.22
N LEU A 178 11.71 -4.83 11.10
CA LEU A 178 10.92 -6.08 11.00
C LEU A 178 11.67 -7.34 11.44
N PRO A 179 12.99 -7.51 11.20
CA PRO A 179 13.72 -8.65 11.75
C PRO A 179 13.65 -8.74 13.28
N ILE A 180 13.63 -7.60 13.98
CA ILE A 180 13.48 -7.53 15.44
C ILE A 180 12.07 -7.99 15.86
N LEU A 181 11.04 -7.66 15.08
CA LEU A 181 9.69 -8.19 15.29
C LEU A 181 9.66 -9.71 15.09
N ALA A 182 10.37 -10.24 14.09
CA ALA A 182 10.46 -11.68 13.84
C ALA A 182 11.00 -12.41 15.08
N ASP A 183 12.08 -11.89 15.66
CA ASP A 183 12.72 -12.49 16.82
C ASP A 183 11.80 -12.41 18.06
N ALA A 184 11.13 -11.27 18.28
CA ALA A 184 10.16 -11.14 19.38
C ALA A 184 8.95 -12.07 19.24
N LEU A 185 8.45 -12.30 18.01
CA LEU A 185 7.39 -13.26 17.75
C LEU A 185 7.86 -14.70 17.97
N GLN A 186 9.08 -15.01 17.52
CA GLN A 186 9.68 -16.33 17.71
C GLN A 186 9.93 -16.64 19.19
N ASP A 187 10.42 -15.68 19.98
CA ASP A 187 10.60 -15.79 21.44
C ASP A 187 9.26 -16.03 22.16
N ALA A 188 8.16 -15.51 21.61
CA ALA A 188 6.80 -15.75 22.09
C ALA A 188 6.21 -17.11 21.64
N GLY A 189 6.98 -17.93 20.92
CA GLY A 189 6.58 -19.26 20.45
C GLY A 189 5.95 -19.28 19.06
N CYS A 190 6.10 -18.24 18.24
CA CYS A 190 5.68 -18.27 16.85
C CYS A 190 6.61 -19.15 16.01
N GLU A 191 6.06 -20.20 15.40
CA GLU A 191 6.76 -21.10 14.47
C GLU A 191 6.24 -20.99 13.02
N ASP A 192 5.33 -20.05 12.74
CA ASP A 192 4.81 -19.86 11.39
C ASP A 192 5.89 -19.34 10.44
N ALA A 193 6.31 -20.20 9.51
CA ALA A 193 7.39 -19.90 8.58
C ALA A 193 7.06 -18.72 7.64
N ASN A 194 5.79 -18.44 7.33
CA ASN A 194 5.44 -17.33 6.43
C ASN A 194 5.55 -15.98 7.17
N ILE A 195 5.11 -15.91 8.42
CA ILE A 195 5.27 -14.71 9.26
C ILE A 195 6.77 -14.42 9.43
N LEU A 196 7.54 -15.40 9.90
CA LEU A 196 8.95 -15.20 10.19
C LEU A 196 9.76 -14.91 8.93
N ALA A 197 9.48 -15.58 7.81
CA ALA A 197 10.16 -15.30 6.55
C ALA A 197 9.82 -13.90 6.03
N HIS A 198 8.56 -13.47 6.10
CA HIS A 198 8.17 -12.13 5.64
C HIS A 198 8.90 -11.03 6.41
N CYS A 199 9.05 -11.16 7.72
CA CYS A 199 9.78 -10.18 8.53
C CYS A 199 11.30 -10.16 8.30
N ARG A 200 11.87 -11.25 7.78
CA ARG A 200 13.32 -11.43 7.60
C ARG A 200 13.80 -11.21 6.16
N VAL A 201 12.89 -11.23 5.19
CA VAL A 201 13.22 -11.00 3.79
C VAL A 201 13.30 -9.49 3.55
N ASP A 202 14.40 -9.05 2.95
CA ASP A 202 14.50 -7.68 2.44
C ASP A 202 13.47 -7.47 1.33
N GLY A 203 12.60 -6.49 1.51
CA GLY A 203 11.56 -6.13 0.53
C GLY A 203 10.95 -4.77 0.87
N PRO A 204 10.21 -4.16 -0.06
CA PRO A 204 9.51 -2.93 0.26
C PRO A 204 8.40 -3.22 1.26
N HIS A 205 8.63 -2.83 2.50
CA HIS A 205 7.63 -2.84 3.55
C HIS A 205 7.06 -1.43 3.72
N VAL A 206 5.74 -1.35 3.76
CA VAL A 206 5.00 -0.10 3.76
C VAL A 206 3.92 -0.10 4.83
N ARG A 207 3.29 1.05 5.02
CA ARG A 207 2.16 1.15 5.94
C ARG A 207 1.03 0.25 5.45
N GLY A 208 0.57 -0.64 6.32
CA GLY A 208 -0.35 -1.72 5.96
C GLY A 208 0.31 -3.09 5.81
N CYS A 209 1.63 -3.21 6.01
CA CYS A 209 2.35 -4.48 6.06
C CYS A 209 1.56 -5.54 6.87
N TRP A 210 1.24 -6.66 6.23
CA TRP A 210 0.24 -7.60 6.73
C TRP A 210 0.63 -8.21 8.09
N VAL A 211 1.91 -8.48 8.35
CA VAL A 211 2.35 -8.99 9.67
C VAL A 211 2.17 -7.93 10.75
N VAL A 212 2.55 -6.68 10.48
CA VAL A 212 2.40 -5.59 11.45
C VAL A 212 0.94 -5.31 11.72
N ASP A 213 0.11 -5.27 10.67
CA ASP A 213 -1.33 -5.08 10.79
C ASP A 213 -1.98 -6.22 11.58
N LEU A 214 -1.57 -7.48 11.38
CA LEU A 214 -2.05 -8.60 12.19
C LEU A 214 -1.71 -8.43 13.67
N VAL A 215 -0.46 -8.08 13.99
CA VAL A 215 -0.03 -7.89 15.40
C VAL A 215 -0.79 -6.74 16.07
N LEU A 216 -1.13 -5.69 15.30
CA LEU A 216 -1.85 -4.51 15.79
C LEU A 216 -3.38 -4.60 15.66
N GLY A 217 -3.92 -5.69 15.10
CA GLY A 217 -5.35 -5.87 14.89
C GLY A 217 -5.96 -4.87 13.89
N LYS A 218 -5.28 -4.59 12.77
CA LYS A 218 -5.64 -3.55 11.78
C LYS A 218 -6.15 -4.09 10.42
N GLU A 219 -6.52 -5.37 10.31
CA GLU A 219 -6.94 -5.99 9.03
C GLU A 219 -8.17 -5.34 8.36
#